data_AF-A0A812X445-F1
#
_entry.id   AF-A0A812X445-F1
#
_cell.length_a   1.000
_cell.length_b   1.000
_cell.length_c   1.000
_cell.angle_alpha   90.00
_cell.angle_beta   90.00
_cell.angle_gamma   90.00
#
_symmetry.space_group_name_H-M   'P 1'
#
loop_
_entity.id
_entity.type
_entity.pdbx_description
1 polymer ?
#
loop_
_entity_poly.entity_id
_entity_poly.type
_entity_poly.pdbx_seq_one_letter_code
_entity_poly.pdbx_strand_id
1 'polypeptide(L)'
;MQVERLELFREDIEDLVKLTVDKMDMYHLVSAVVLGFTTSVFTEGRIWGKTPPSYIAVYFMTVGSGWLYLLMTVWLSMCASASSRL
;
A
#
# COMPACT_ATOMS: atom_id res chain seq x y z
N MET A 1 21.09 37.33 -2.92
CA MET A 1 21.53 36.61 -1.70
C MET A 1 20.39 36.12 -0.81
N GLN A 2 19.53 36.96 -0.20
CA GLN A 2 18.42 36.43 0.63
C GLN A 2 17.27 35.84 -0.20
N VAL A 3 16.90 36.48 -1.31
CA VAL A 3 15.85 35.99 -2.23
C VAL A 3 16.25 34.67 -2.88
N GLU A 4 17.47 34.59 -3.40
CA GLU A 4 18.07 33.39 -4.00
C GLU A 4 18.15 32.21 -3.02
N ARG A 5 18.39 32.47 -1.72
CA ARG A 5 18.34 31.44 -0.68
C ARG A 5 16.91 30.93 -0.45
N LEU A 6 15.91 31.80 -0.55
CA LEU A 6 14.51 31.41 -0.42
C LEU A 6 14.02 30.62 -1.64
N GLU A 7 14.54 30.91 -2.83
CA GLU A 7 14.29 30.13 -4.04
C GLU A 7 14.85 28.71 -3.91
N LEU A 8 16.13 28.57 -3.55
CA LEU A 8 16.75 27.27 -3.28
C LEU A 8 16.01 26.47 -2.20
N PHE A 9 15.57 27.14 -1.12
CA PHE A 9 14.82 26.47 -0.06
C PHE A 9 13.45 25.97 -0.52
N ARG A 10 12.81 26.69 -1.45
CA ARG A 10 11.54 26.27 -2.05
C ARG A 10 11.73 25.07 -2.97
N GLU A 11 12.79 25.07 -3.78
CA GLU A 11 13.16 23.93 -4.64
C GLU A 11 13.44 22.67 -3.82
N ASP A 12 14.22 22.79 -2.73
CA ASP A 12 14.52 21.65 -1.85
C ASP A 12 13.24 21.03 -1.25
N ILE A 13 12.27 21.86 -0.83
CA ILE A 13 10.97 21.39 -0.32
C ILE A 13 10.19 20.67 -1.42
N GLU A 14 10.16 21.21 -2.63
CA GLU A 14 9.47 20.61 -3.76
C GLU A 14 10.04 19.22 -4.10
N ASP A 15 11.37 19.11 -4.15
CA ASP A 15 12.06 17.85 -4.41
C ASP A 15 11.81 16.81 -3.31
N LEU A 16 11.81 17.22 -2.04
CA LEU A 16 11.49 16.36 -0.89
C LEU A 16 10.05 15.81 -0.95
N VAL A 17 9.09 16.67 -1.31
CA VAL A 17 7.69 16.26 -1.47
C VAL A 17 7.56 15.30 -2.66
N LYS A 18 8.16 15.64 -3.80
CA LYS A 18 8.10 14.83 -5.02
C LYS A 18 8.69 13.44 -4.83
N LEU A 19 9.83 13.33 -4.15
CA LEU A 19 10.43 12.04 -3.79
C LEU A 19 9.46 11.17 -2.96
N THR A 20 8.70 11.79 -2.06
CA THR A 20 7.72 11.09 -1.23
C THR A 20 6.55 10.60 -2.08
N VAL A 21 6.04 11.43 -2.99
CA VAL A 21 4.93 11.08 -3.90
C VAL A 21 5.33 9.92 -4.82
N ASP A 22 6.49 10.02 -5.45
CA ASP A 22 7.01 8.98 -6.36
C ASP A 22 7.13 7.63 -5.62
N LYS A 23 7.53 7.65 -4.35
CA LYS A 23 7.63 6.45 -3.51
C LYS A 23 6.25 5.90 -3.13
N MET A 24 5.27 6.76 -2.86
CA MET A 24 3.90 6.34 -2.55
C MET A 24 3.20 5.70 -3.76
N ASP A 25 3.47 6.20 -4.97
CA ASP A 25 2.95 5.59 -6.21
C ASP A 25 3.52 4.18 -6.42
N MET A 26 4.80 3.95 -6.09
CA MET A 26 5.40 2.61 -6.09
C MET A 26 4.72 1.67 -5.09
N TYR A 27 4.47 2.13 -3.86
CA TYR A 27 3.73 1.34 -2.87
C TYR A 27 2.31 1.03 -3.32
N HIS A 28 1.64 1.97 -3.98
CA HIS A 28 0.29 1.77 -4.51
C HIS A 28 0.28 0.64 -5.55
N LEU A 29 1.19 0.70 -6.52
CA LEU A 29 1.29 -0.30 -7.59
C LEU A 29 1.60 -1.70 -7.03
N VAL A 30 2.65 -1.81 -6.21
CA VAL A 30 3.06 -3.10 -5.64
C VAL A 30 1.96 -3.68 -4.75
N SER A 31 1.37 -2.86 -3.89
CA SER A 31 0.31 -3.32 -2.98
C SER A 31 -0.95 -3.73 -3.73
N ALA A 32 -1.31 -3.05 -4.82
CA ALA A 32 -2.45 -3.44 -5.66
C ALA A 32 -2.26 -4.81 -6.32
N VAL A 33 -1.05 -5.10 -6.83
CA VAL A 33 -0.73 -6.41 -7.42
C VAL A 33 -0.80 -7.52 -6.37
N VAL A 34 -0.18 -7.31 -5.21
CA VAL A 34 -0.18 -8.30 -4.13
C VAL A 34 -1.58 -8.49 -3.55
N LEU A 35 -2.39 -7.43 -3.48
CA LEU A 35 -3.80 -7.51 -3.07
C LEU A 35 -4.60 -8.40 -4.04
N GLY A 36 -4.35 -8.30 -5.34
CA GLY A 36 -4.93 -9.18 -6.36
C GLY A 36 -4.62 -10.65 -6.08
N PHE A 37 -3.35 -10.99 -5.87
CA PHE A 37 -2.94 -12.37 -5.52
C PHE A 37 -3.56 -12.85 -4.20
N THR A 38 -3.56 -12.00 -3.18
CA THR A 38 -4.13 -12.34 -1.87
C THR A 38 -5.64 -12.56 -1.96
N THR A 39 -6.32 -11.82 -2.84
CA THR A 39 -7.75 -12.03 -3.14
C THR A 39 -7.98 -13.42 -3.76
N SER A 40 -7.18 -13.80 -4.77
CA SER A 40 -7.26 -15.15 -5.37
C SER A 40 -6.99 -16.25 -4.35
N VAL A 41 -5.99 -16.07 -3.47
CA VAL A 41 -5.70 -17.02 -2.37
C VAL A 41 -6.84 -17.09 -1.36
N PHE A 42 -7.56 -15.99 -1.11
CA PHE A 42 -8.68 -15.98 -0.18
C PHE A 42 -9.93 -16.65 -0.76
N THR A 43 -10.25 -16.41 -2.05
CA THR A 43 -11.49 -16.90 -2.68
C THR A 43 -11.35 -18.28 -3.31
N GLU A 44 -10.22 -18.55 -3.96
CA GLU A 44 -9.96 -19.80 -4.69
C GLU A 44 -8.98 -20.72 -3.95
N GLY A 45 -8.44 -20.24 -2.83
CA GLY A 45 -7.55 -20.98 -1.94
C GLY A 45 -8.16 -22.31 -1.51
N ARG A 46 -7.64 -23.37 -2.11
CA ARG A 46 -8.14 -24.72 -1.93
C ARG A 46 -7.49 -25.35 -0.69
N ILE A 47 -8.18 -25.30 0.45
CA ILE A 47 -7.81 -26.09 1.62
C ILE A 47 -8.36 -27.51 1.43
N TRP A 48 -7.57 -28.39 0.82
CA TRP A 48 -7.98 -29.78 0.56
C TRP A 48 -7.81 -30.66 1.80
N GLY A 49 -8.76 -31.57 2.04
CA GLY A 49 -8.58 -32.73 2.94
C GLY A 49 -9.28 -32.68 4.30
N LYS A 50 -8.91 -33.61 5.19
CA LYS A 50 -9.42 -33.80 6.56
C LYS A 50 -8.84 -32.78 7.56
N THR A 51 -8.70 -31.53 7.15
CA THR A 51 -8.08 -30.49 7.98
C THR A 51 -9.04 -30.13 9.12
N PRO A 52 -8.58 -30.11 10.38
CA PRO A 52 -9.46 -29.77 11.50
C PRO A 52 -10.01 -28.34 11.35
N PRO A 53 -11.28 -28.09 11.75
CA PRO A 53 -11.93 -26.78 11.56
C PRO A 53 -11.16 -25.59 12.13
N SER A 54 -10.38 -25.79 13.21
CA SER A 54 -9.55 -24.76 13.83
C SER A 54 -8.46 -24.23 12.89
N TYR A 55 -7.81 -25.09 12.11
CA TYR A 55 -6.77 -24.69 11.17
C TYR A 55 -7.34 -23.92 9.98
N ILE A 56 -8.55 -24.28 9.55
CA ILE A 56 -9.28 -23.54 8.51
C ILE A 56 -9.59 -22.13 8.99
N ALA A 57 -10.06 -21.99 10.24
CA ALA A 57 -10.32 -20.68 10.83
C ALA A 57 -9.05 -19.81 10.89
N VAL A 58 -7.92 -20.37 11.33
CA VAL A 58 -6.63 -19.66 11.37
C VAL A 58 -6.16 -19.26 9.97
N TYR A 59 -6.33 -20.12 8.96
CA TYR A 59 -6.03 -19.78 7.57
C TYR A 59 -6.82 -18.55 7.10
N PHE A 60 -8.15 -18.57 7.24
CA PHE A 60 -8.97 -17.44 6.80
C PHE A 60 -8.71 -16.15 7.60
N MET A 61 -8.42 -16.27 8.90
CA MET A 61 -8.07 -15.09 9.72
C MET A 61 -6.74 -14.47 9.29
N THR A 62 -5.73 -15.28 8.98
CA THR A 62 -4.40 -14.79 8.59
C THR A 62 -4.38 -14.23 7.16
N VAL A 63 -5.01 -14.93 6.21
CA VAL A 63 -5.12 -14.41 4.83
C VAL A 63 -6.02 -13.18 4.80
N GLY A 64 -7.13 -13.18 5.57
CA GLY A 64 -8.03 -12.04 5.68
C GLY A 64 -7.38 -10.81 6.32
N SER A 65 -6.57 -10.99 7.36
CA SER A 65 -5.84 -9.86 7.98
C SER A 65 -4.77 -9.30 7.04
N GLY A 66 -4.05 -10.15 6.30
CA GLY A 66 -3.12 -9.73 5.25
C GLY A 66 -3.81 -8.95 4.14
N TRP A 67 -4.99 -9.40 3.71
CA TRP A 67 -5.81 -8.71 2.71
C TRP A 67 -6.25 -7.32 3.19
N LEU A 68 -6.76 -7.20 4.42
CA LEU A 68 -7.15 -5.92 5.01
C LEU A 68 -5.96 -4.96 5.13
N TYR A 69 -4.79 -5.46 5.54
CA TYR A 69 -3.57 -4.66 5.63
C TYR A 69 -3.16 -4.08 4.26
N LEU A 70 -3.18 -4.91 3.22
CA LEU A 70 -2.85 -4.49 1.87
C LEU A 70 -3.88 -3.50 1.30
N LEU A 71 -5.17 -3.73 1.56
CA LEU A 71 -6.23 -2.80 1.19
C LEU A 71 -6.00 -1.41 1.82
N MET A 72 -5.70 -1.38 3.13
CA MET A 72 -5.40 -0.13 3.83
C MET A 72 -4.15 0.56 3.27
N THR A 73 -3.13 -0.21 2.87
CA THR A 73 -1.92 0.33 2.26
C THR A 73 -2.22 1.02 0.92
N VAL A 74 -3.00 0.37 0.06
CA VAL A 74 -3.46 0.93 -1.23
C VAL A 74 -4.29 2.20 -1.03
N TRP A 75 -5.19 2.19 -0.04
CA TRP A 75 -6.04 3.34 0.28
C TRP A 75 -5.22 4.53 0.76
N LEU A 76 -4.32 4.32 1.72
CA LEU A 76 -3.49 5.39 2.28
C LEU A 76 -2.51 5.95 1.25
N SER A 77 -1.91 5.11 0.41
CA SER A 77 -1.02 5.59 -0.65
C SER A 77 -1.77 6.43 -1.69
N MET A 78 -3.02 6.10 -1.99
CA MET A 78 -3.90 6.91 -2.86
C MET A 78 -4.23 8.26 -2.21
N CYS A 79 -4.58 8.30 -0.92
CA CYS A 79 -4.82 9.55 -0.20
C CYS A 79 -3.57 10.44 -0.16
N ALA A 80 -2.38 9.85 0.03
CA ALA A 80 -1.12 10.58 0.00
C ALA A 80 -0.83 11.21 -1.38
N SER A 81 -1.01 10.44 -2.46
CA SER A 81 -0.83 10.92 -3.84
C SER A 81 -1.88 11.97 -4.25
N ALA A 82 -3.10 11.91 -3.72
CA ALA A 82 -4.12 12.93 -3.93
C ALA A 82 -3.81 14.23 -3.16
N SER A 83 -3.36 14.12 -1.91
CA SER A 83 -3.06 15.28 -1.06
C SER A 83 -1.85 16.08 -1.52
N SER A 84 -0.91 15.47 -2.23
CA SER A 84 0.29 16.16 -2.74
C SER A 84 0.06 16.96 -4.02
N ARG A 85 -1.13 16.85 -4.63
CA ARG A 85 -1.51 17.59 -5.86
C ARG A 85 -2.21 18.93 -5.57
N LEU A 86 -2.52 19.20 -4.30
CA LEU A 86 -3.12 20.43 -3.78
C LEU A 86 -2.01 21.36 -3.26
#